data_AF-A0A925J023-F1
#
_entry.id   AF-A0A925J023-F1
#
_cell.length_a   1.000
_cell.length_b   1.000
_cell.length_c   1.000
_cell.angle_alpha   90.00
_cell.angle_beta   90.00
_cell.angle_gamma   90.00
#
_symmetry.space_group_name_H-M   'P 1'
#
loop_
_entity.id
_entity.type
_entity.pdbx_description
1 polymer ?
#
loop_
_entity_poly.entity_id
_entity_poly.type
_entity_poly.pdbx_seq_one_letter_code
_entity_poly.pdbx_strand_id
1 'polypeptide(L)'
;LHQGRFEVFADTASVFFRKLSDAEIHYYLETCRPFDKAGAYGVQDFIGMVGIERIEGSYFTVMGLPIHRVYEALRPFLRSAGFVIQSLRVAEL
;
A
#
# COMPACT_ATOMS: atom_id res chain seq x y z
N LEU A 1 -28.98 -6.07 -8.19
CA LEU A 1 -28.09 -6.32 -7.03
C LEU A 1 -27.25 -7.55 -7.36
N HIS A 2 -25.92 -7.43 -7.37
CA HIS A 2 -25.01 -8.51 -7.80
C HIS A 2 -25.11 -9.70 -6.83
N GLN A 3 -25.27 -10.91 -7.35
CA GLN A 3 -25.60 -12.14 -6.60
C GLN A 3 -24.48 -12.58 -5.64
N GLY A 4 -24.41 -12.02 -4.43
CA GLY A 4 -23.66 -12.61 -3.30
C GLY A 4 -22.21 -13.02 -3.56
N ARG A 5 -21.53 -12.38 -4.52
CA ARG A 5 -20.18 -12.77 -4.96
C ARG A 5 -19.15 -12.12 -4.05
N PHE A 6 -18.37 -12.95 -3.36
CA PHE A 6 -17.26 -12.53 -2.50
C PHE A 6 -15.95 -12.97 -3.13
N GLU A 7 -14.98 -12.06 -3.16
CA GLU A 7 -13.62 -12.35 -3.61
C GLU A 7 -12.67 -11.93 -2.49
N VAL A 8 -11.76 -12.83 -2.12
CA VAL A 8 -10.75 -12.61 -1.09
C VAL A 8 -9.40 -12.92 -1.68
N PHE A 9 -8.48 -11.97 -1.56
CA PHE A 9 -7.09 -12.13 -1.98
C PHE A 9 -6.18 -11.44 -0.97
N ALA A 10 -4.91 -11.82 -1.01
CA ALA A 10 -3.85 -11.17 -0.25
C ALA A 10 -2.78 -10.67 -1.23
N ASP A 11 -1.96 -9.75 -0.74
CA ASP A 11 -0.73 -9.32 -1.40
C ASP A 11 0.38 -9.23 -0.36
N THR A 12 1.64 -9.23 -0.79
CA THR A 12 2.78 -9.23 0.11
C THR A 12 3.85 -8.28 -0.41
N ALA A 13 4.44 -7.51 0.50
CA ALA A 13 5.58 -6.66 0.24
C ALA A 13 6.61 -6.82 1.35
N SER A 14 7.89 -6.79 0.98
CA SER A 14 9.02 -6.78 1.90
C SER A 14 9.55 -5.36 2.02
N VAL A 15 9.74 -4.88 3.25
CA VAL A 15 10.24 -3.54 3.54
C VAL A 15 11.61 -3.66 4.21
N PHE A 16 12.60 -2.99 3.64
CA PHE A 16 13.99 -3.05 4.10
C PHE A 16 14.35 -1.69 4.70
N PHE A 17 14.60 -1.71 6.00
CA PHE A 17 15.08 -0.55 6.73
C PHE A 17 16.60 -0.55 6.79
N ARG A 18 17.20 0.64 6.70
CA ARG A 18 18.56 0.83 7.20
C ARG A 18 18.58 0.62 8.72
N LYS A 19 19.78 0.55 9.29
CA LYS A 19 19.94 0.63 10.74
C LYS A 19 19.45 2.01 11.23
N LEU A 20 18.48 1.99 12.14
CA LEU A 20 18.02 3.17 12.88
C LEU A 20 18.86 3.34 14.14
N SER A 21 19.16 4.58 14.50
CA SER A 21 19.77 4.91 15.78
C SER A 21 18.71 4.98 16.89
N ASP A 22 19.13 4.77 18.14
CA ASP A 22 18.24 4.89 19.30
C ASP A 22 17.60 6.28 19.38
N ALA A 23 18.36 7.34 19.03
CA ALA A 23 17.85 8.71 18.98
C ALA A 23 16.69 8.87 17.98
N GLU A 24 16.82 8.28 16.78
CA GLU A 24 15.74 8.30 15.77
C GLU A 24 14.51 7.52 16.24
N ILE A 25 14.72 6.36 16.87
CA ILE A 25 13.63 5.54 17.41
C ILE A 25 12.90 6.32 18.52
N HIS A 26 13.62 6.88 19.50
CA HIS A 26 13.02 7.64 20.59
C HIS A 26 12.26 8.86 20.08
N TYR A 27 12.87 9.65 19.20
CA TYR A 27 12.22 10.80 18.57
C TYR A 27 10.92 10.39 17.87
N TYR A 28 10.96 9.28 17.13
CA TYR A 28 9.79 8.77 16.41
C TYR A 28 8.66 8.33 17.35
N LEU A 29 8.98 7.61 18.43
CA LEU A 29 8.00 7.18 19.42
C LEU A 29 7.33 8.37 20.12
N GLU A 30 8.09 9.43 20.42
CA GLU A 30 7.57 10.63 21.08
C GLU A 30 6.71 11.50 20.16
N THR A 31 7.16 11.71 18.92
CA THR A 31 6.54 12.68 18.00
C THR A 31 5.45 12.07 17.13
N CYS A 32 5.65 10.86 16.60
CA CYS A 32 4.69 10.21 15.71
C CYS A 32 3.79 9.21 16.43
N ARG A 33 4.16 8.77 17.64
CA ARG A 33 3.33 7.94 18.54
C ARG A 33 2.67 6.75 17.83
N PRO A 34 3.44 5.86 17.17
CA PRO A 34 2.96 4.83 16.24
C PRO A 34 2.32 3.63 16.94
N PHE A 35 1.75 3.82 18.13
CA PHE A 35 1.37 2.75 19.04
C PHE A 35 0.15 1.94 18.56
N ASP A 36 -0.58 2.46 17.58
CA ASP A 36 -1.72 1.82 16.92
C ASP A 36 -1.34 1.11 15.61
N LYS A 37 -0.07 1.19 15.20
CA LYS A 37 0.43 0.61 13.94
C LYS A 37 1.08 -0.74 14.20
N ALA A 38 0.65 -1.76 13.47
CA ALA A 38 1.30 -3.07 13.50
C ALA A 38 2.78 -2.93 13.10
N GLY A 39 3.68 -3.49 13.91
CA GLY A 39 5.13 -3.33 13.72
C GLY A 39 5.69 -1.99 14.21
N ALA A 40 4.88 -1.16 14.88
CA ALA A 40 5.28 0.12 15.49
C ALA A 40 5.95 1.10 14.50
N TYR A 41 5.54 1.08 13.23
CA TYR A 41 5.94 2.09 12.25
C TYR A 41 4.84 2.37 11.22
N GLY A 42 4.89 3.56 10.64
CA GLY A 42 4.08 3.96 9.47
C GLY A 42 4.98 4.29 8.30
N VAL A 43 4.68 3.72 7.13
CA VAL A 43 5.40 3.98 5.87
C VAL A 43 5.30 5.45 5.42
N GLN A 44 4.29 6.18 5.90
CA GLN A 44 4.10 7.62 5.65
C GLN A 44 4.66 8.51 6.74
N ASP A 45 5.17 7.94 7.84
CA ASP A 45 5.73 8.76 8.92
C ASP A 45 7.22 9.01 8.69
N PHE A 46 7.82 9.82 9.56
CA PHE A 46 9.24 10.15 9.54
C PHE A 46 10.14 8.93 9.26
N ILE A 47 10.08 7.87 10.07
CA ILE A 47 10.96 6.71 9.87
C ILE A 47 10.62 5.90 8.61
N GLY A 48 9.37 5.95 8.13
CA GLY A 48 8.99 5.38 6.84
C GLY A 48 9.62 6.13 5.68
N MET A 49 9.69 7.46 5.77
CA MET A 49 10.27 8.32 4.72
C MET A 49 11.80 8.30 4.70
N VAL A 50 12.46 8.24 5.87
CA VAL A 50 13.94 8.38 5.95
C VAL A 50 14.67 7.08 6.30
N GLY A 51 13.95 6.05 6.72
CA GLY A 51 14.50 4.79 7.21
C GLY A 51 14.37 3.63 6.21
N ILE A 52 13.41 3.69 5.29
CA ILE A 52 13.20 2.63 4.29
C ILE A 52 14.17 2.84 3.13
N GLU A 53 15.08 1.90 2.93
CA GLU A 53 16.01 1.89 1.79
C GLU A 53 15.37 1.29 0.54
N ARG A 54 14.47 0.32 0.75
CA ARG A 54 13.92 -0.48 -0.34
C ARG A 54 12.59 -1.11 0.04
N ILE A 55 11.71 -1.20 -0.94
CA ILE A 55 10.48 -2.00 -0.87
C ILE A 55 10.51 -2.98 -2.04
N GLU A 56 10.30 -4.25 -1.76
CA GLU A 56 10.00 -5.26 -2.78
C GLU A 56 8.50 -5.55 -2.75
N GLY A 57 7.81 -5.38 -3.87
CA GLY A 57 6.35 -5.42 -3.93
C GLY A 57 5.74 -4.03 -4.01
N SER A 58 4.46 -3.89 -3.67
CA SER A 58 3.73 -2.63 -3.82
C SER A 58 3.79 -1.77 -2.56
N TYR A 59 4.14 -0.49 -2.72
CA TYR A 59 4.03 0.52 -1.66
C TYR A 59 2.60 0.59 -1.08
N PHE A 60 1.57 0.46 -1.94
CA PHE A 60 0.18 0.50 -1.50
C PHE A 60 -0.19 -0.70 -0.62
N THR A 61 0.47 -1.83 -0.81
CA THR A 61 0.32 -3.00 0.08
C THR A 61 0.89 -2.69 1.45
N VAL A 62 2.05 -2.05 1.53
CA VAL A 62 2.64 -1.58 2.81
C VAL A 62 1.76 -0.51 3.48
N MET A 63 1.15 0.38 2.69
CA MET A 63 0.18 1.37 3.17
C MET A 63 -1.09 0.75 3.77
N GLY A 64 -1.38 -0.52 3.48
CA GLY A 64 -2.51 -1.26 4.03
C GLY A 64 -3.65 -1.55 3.04
N LEU A 65 -3.55 -1.13 1.77
CA LEU A 65 -4.53 -1.49 0.75
C LEU A 65 -3.83 -1.77 -0.59
N PRO A 66 -3.77 -3.02 -1.07
CA PRO A 66 -3.15 -3.35 -2.36
C PRO A 66 -4.01 -2.86 -3.54
N ILE A 67 -3.98 -1.55 -3.82
CA ILE A 67 -4.85 -0.87 -4.78
C ILE A 67 -4.83 -1.53 -6.15
N HIS A 68 -3.66 -1.95 -6.62
CA HIS A 68 -3.52 -2.61 -7.92
C HIS A 68 -4.30 -3.94 -7.98
N ARG A 69 -4.34 -4.72 -6.89
CA ARG A 69 -5.14 -5.95 -6.82
C ARG A 69 -6.64 -5.64 -6.73
N VAL A 70 -6.99 -4.64 -5.91
CA VAL A 70 -8.39 -4.18 -5.76
C VAL A 70 -8.94 -3.69 -7.09
N TYR A 71 -8.17 -2.90 -7.83
CA TYR A 71 -8.57 -2.42 -9.15
C TYR A 71 -8.84 -3.58 -10.12
N GLU A 72 -7.93 -4.55 -10.19
CA GLU A 72 -8.10 -5.73 -11.04
C GLU A 72 -9.34 -6.57 -10.65
N ALA A 73 -9.57 -6.76 -9.34
CA ALA A 73 -10.73 -7.47 -8.83
C ALA A 73 -12.06 -6.73 -9.12
N LEU A 74 -12.05 -5.40 -9.08
CA LEU A 74 -13.24 -4.57 -9.37
C LEU A 74 -13.52 -4.43 -10.88
N ARG A 75 -12.51 -4.60 -11.73
CA ARG A 75 -12.63 -4.35 -13.19
C ARG A 75 -13.79 -5.09 -13.87
N PRO A 76 -14.10 -6.37 -13.57
CA PRO A 76 -15.27 -7.05 -14.15
C PRO A 76 -16.60 -6.42 -13.74
N PHE A 77 -16.72 -5.93 -12.50
CA PHE A 77 -17.92 -5.30 -11.99
C PHE A 77 -18.18 -3.96 -12.68
N LEU A 78 -17.12 -3.16 -12.88
CA LEU A 78 -17.21 -1.87 -13.58
C LEU A 78 -17.69 -2.02 -15.03
N ARG A 79 -17.17 -3.02 -15.74
CA ARG A 79 -17.62 -3.34 -17.11
C ARG A 79 -19.10 -3.74 -17.14
N SER A 80 -19.55 -4.57 -16.21
CA SER A 80 -20.96 -4.98 -16.14
C SER A 80 -21.92 -3.84 -15.81
N ALA A 81 -21.43 -2.78 -15.15
CA ALA A 81 -22.20 -1.59 -14.82
C ALA A 81 -22.20 -0.52 -15.94
N GLY A 82 -21.60 -0.81 -17.10
CA GLY A 82 -21.53 0.13 -18.22
C GLY A 82 -20.43 1.19 -18.12
N PHE A 83 -19.55 1.10 -17.11
CA PHE A 83 -18.37 1.95 -17.04
C PHE A 83 -17.29 1.42 -18.00
N VAL A 84 -17.03 2.17 -19.07
CA VAL A 84 -15.90 1.94 -19.97
C VAL A 84 -14.73 2.80 -19.50
N ILE A 85 -13.79 2.20 -18.79
CA ILE A 85 -12.49 2.85 -18.55
C ILE A 85 -11.77 2.83 -19.89
N GLN A 86 -11.67 4.00 -20.54
CA GLN A 86 -10.90 4.14 -21.76
C GLN A 86 -9.45 3.72 -21.47
N SER A 87 -8.97 2.72 -22.20
CA SER A 87 -7.54 2.38 -22.21
C SER A 87 -6.78 3.64 -22.63
N LEU A 88 -5.94 4.16 -21.74
CA LEU A 88 -4.88 5.09 -22.13
C LEU A 88 -4.01 4.32 -23.13
N ARG A 89 -4.19 4.59 -24.42
CA ARG A 89 -3.20 4.26 -25.43
C ARG A 89 -1.96 5.04 -25.04
N VAL A 90 -1.01 4.37 -24.40
CA VAL A 90 0.36 4.88 -24.28
C VAL A 90 0.88 4.90 -25.71
N ALA A 91 0.75 6.05 -26.36
CA ALA A 91 1.45 6.31 -27.60
C ALA A 91 2.93 6.35 -27.23
N GLU A 92 3.68 5.40 -27.78
CA GLU A 92 5.13 5.33 -27.71
C GLU A 92 5.73 6.69 -28.13
N LEU A 93 6.70 7.18 -27.36
CA LEU A 93 7.72 8.14 -27.76
C LEU A 93 9.09 7.51 -27.49
#